data_AF-E0U7Q3-F1
#
_entry.id   AF-E0U7Q3-F1
#
_cell.length_a   1.000
_cell.length_b   1.000
_cell.length_c   1.000
_cell.angle_alpha   90.00
_cell.angle_beta   90.00
_cell.angle_gamma   90.00
#
_symmetry.space_group_name_H-M   'P 1'
#
loop_
_entity.id
_entity.type
_entity.pdbx_description
1 polymer ?
#
loop_
_entity_poly.entity_id
_entity_poly.type
_entity_poly.pdbx_seq_one_letter_code
_entity_poly.pdbx_strand_id
1 'polypeptide(L)'
;MKKQVINLMIDKTQISQKSSIQKTPGVCGGNARIRDTRIPVWTLVSFREQGVSEEELLKNYPELNQEDLEAAWTYYANNKAEIAQIIEAEHSKSLYDSDFNLWVEETVKQLQAKNYEMIDWDNLIEEVADLSRSEKRALKSLLTRLLEHLLLIAYWDSERDYNLGHWAGEIQNFRNDILELLATSPSLKPYLIEVFDDCYQNARKFVIKKTRLAPKVFPTEAIATVEQALDEDWLPIGSHE
;
A
#
# COMPACT_ATOMS: atom_id res chain seq x y z
N MET A 1 -7.39 39.53 -73.61
CA MET A 1 -8.47 40.19 -72.83
C MET A 1 -8.09 40.10 -71.35
N LYS A 2 -7.60 41.19 -70.73
CA LYS A 2 -8.25 42.00 -69.65
C LYS A 2 -8.75 41.17 -68.46
N LYS A 3 -8.64 41.50 -67.17
CA LYS A 3 -7.90 42.45 -66.30
C LYS A 3 -8.55 42.26 -64.90
N GLN A 4 -7.81 42.47 -63.81
CA GLN A 4 -8.29 42.92 -62.45
C GLN A 4 -9.13 41.96 -61.57
N VAL A 5 -8.68 41.59 -60.35
CA VAL A 5 -8.66 42.31 -59.04
C VAL A 5 -10.07 42.57 -58.48
N ILE A 6 -10.38 42.04 -57.27
CA ILE A 6 -10.98 42.71 -56.09
C ILE A 6 -11.34 41.67 -54.99
N ASN A 7 -10.83 41.88 -53.77
CA ASN A 7 -11.28 41.34 -52.47
C ASN A 7 -12.69 41.84 -52.11
N LEU A 8 -13.51 41.09 -51.34
CA LEU A 8 -13.96 41.44 -49.97
C LEU A 8 -15.06 40.48 -49.42
N MET A 9 -15.10 40.36 -48.08
CA MET A 9 -16.13 39.76 -47.20
C MET A 9 -16.06 38.24 -47.06
N ILE A 10 -15.19 37.68 -46.21
CA ILE A 10 -15.38 37.52 -44.74
C ILE A 10 -16.83 37.14 -44.39
N ASP A 11 -17.07 35.84 -44.21
CA ASP A 11 -18.03 35.40 -43.20
C ASP A 11 -17.25 34.81 -42.02
N LYS A 12 -17.31 35.56 -40.92
CA LYS A 12 -16.56 35.39 -39.66
C LYS A 12 -17.36 34.52 -38.67
N THR A 13 -18.16 33.57 -39.16
CA THR A 13 -19.07 32.75 -38.35
C THR A 13 -18.54 31.37 -37.97
N GLN A 14 -17.22 31.16 -38.04
CA GLN A 14 -16.56 30.03 -37.37
C GLN A 14 -15.56 30.53 -36.32
N ILE A 15 -16.06 31.22 -35.30
CA ILE A 15 -15.31 31.34 -34.04
C ILE A 15 -15.75 30.17 -33.15
N SER A 16 -14.83 29.23 -33.03
CA SER A 16 -14.81 28.11 -32.10
C SER A 16 -15.39 28.47 -30.72
N GLN A 17 -16.50 27.83 -30.32
CA GLN A 17 -16.83 27.67 -28.91
C GLN A 17 -15.74 26.79 -28.30
N LYS A 18 -14.70 27.42 -27.74
CA LYS A 18 -13.72 26.73 -26.90
C LYS A 18 -14.49 26.18 -25.70
N SER A 19 -14.76 24.88 -25.64
CA SER A 19 -15.64 24.34 -24.59
C SER A 19 -15.03 24.65 -23.22
N SER A 20 -15.77 25.38 -22.39
CA SER A 20 -15.29 25.83 -21.07
C SER A 20 -14.96 24.66 -20.14
N ILE A 21 -15.50 23.46 -20.42
CA ILE A 21 -15.15 22.21 -19.74
C ILE A 21 -14.33 21.31 -20.67
N GLN A 22 -13.26 20.73 -20.14
CA GLN A 22 -12.34 19.83 -20.83
C GLN A 22 -12.19 18.51 -20.06
N LYS A 23 -12.09 17.38 -20.78
CA LYS A 23 -11.65 16.07 -20.24
C LYS A 23 -10.45 15.61 -21.04
N THR A 24 -9.32 15.39 -20.37
CA THR A 24 -8.08 14.98 -21.05
C THR A 24 -7.43 13.86 -20.24
N PRO A 25 -7.22 12.66 -20.82
CA PRO A 25 -6.50 11.59 -20.15
C PRO A 25 -5.14 12.09 -19.61
N GLY A 26 -4.80 11.71 -18.37
CA GLY A 26 -3.56 12.10 -17.72
C GLY A 26 -3.53 13.52 -17.11
N VAL A 27 -4.61 14.30 -17.20
CA VAL A 27 -4.75 15.60 -16.53
C VAL A 27 -5.95 15.57 -15.58
N CYS A 28 -5.77 15.93 -14.31
CA CYS A 28 -6.80 15.82 -13.26
C CYS A 28 -7.43 14.42 -13.18
N GLY A 29 -6.62 13.37 -13.34
CA GLY A 29 -7.11 11.98 -13.37
C GLY A 29 -8.01 11.64 -14.56
N GLY A 30 -8.09 12.49 -15.58
CA GLY A 30 -9.05 12.35 -16.68
C GLY A 30 -10.43 12.96 -16.41
N ASN A 31 -10.64 13.52 -15.21
CA ASN A 31 -11.89 14.15 -14.79
C ASN A 31 -12.16 15.45 -15.56
N ALA A 32 -13.44 15.85 -15.59
CA ALA A 32 -13.86 17.13 -16.16
C ALA A 32 -13.22 18.30 -15.38
N ARG A 33 -12.65 19.26 -16.11
CA ARG A 33 -11.96 20.43 -15.54
C ARG A 33 -12.27 21.70 -16.31
N ILE A 34 -12.02 22.84 -15.68
CA ILE A 34 -12.24 24.16 -16.29
C ILE A 34 -11.12 24.49 -17.27
N ARG A 35 -11.46 24.74 -18.54
CA ARG A 35 -10.56 25.20 -19.60
C ARG A 35 -9.21 24.44 -19.59
N ASP A 36 -8.11 25.20 -19.60
CA ASP A 36 -6.74 24.70 -19.56
C ASP A 36 -6.16 24.70 -18.13
N THR A 37 -7.01 24.85 -17.09
CA THR A 37 -6.60 24.81 -15.68
C THR A 37 -6.40 23.38 -15.20
N ARG A 38 -5.94 23.23 -13.95
CA ARG A 38 -6.02 21.97 -13.19
C ARG A 38 -7.07 22.01 -12.09
N ILE A 39 -8.17 22.74 -12.30
CA ILE A 39 -9.30 22.82 -11.37
C ILE A 39 -10.42 21.90 -11.87
N PRO A 40 -10.61 20.73 -11.24
CA PRO A 40 -11.69 19.81 -11.60
C PRO A 40 -13.06 20.40 -11.28
N VAL A 41 -14.06 20.04 -12.08
CA VAL A 41 -15.46 20.42 -11.82
C VAL A 41 -15.93 19.89 -10.46
N TRP A 42 -15.53 18.66 -10.11
CA TRP A 42 -15.93 18.03 -8.84
C TRP A 42 -15.45 18.82 -7.62
N THR A 43 -14.27 19.46 -7.69
CA THR A 43 -13.71 20.25 -6.58
C THR A 43 -14.58 21.47 -6.28
N LEU A 44 -15.03 22.16 -7.33
CA LEU A 44 -15.94 23.30 -7.19
C LEU A 44 -17.30 22.86 -6.62
N VAL A 45 -17.81 21.71 -7.07
CA VAL A 45 -19.07 21.14 -6.57
C VAL A 45 -18.94 20.74 -5.10
N SER A 46 -17.86 20.07 -4.70
CA SER A 46 -17.61 19.67 -3.30
C SER A 46 -17.57 20.90 -2.38
N PHE A 47 -16.85 21.96 -2.74
CA PHE A 47 -16.84 23.19 -1.94
C PHE A 47 -18.20 23.85 -1.85
N ARG A 48 -18.97 23.86 -2.95
CA ARG A 48 -20.33 24.40 -2.95
C ARG A 48 -21.26 23.59 -2.03
N GLU A 49 -21.13 22.26 -2.02
CA GLU A 49 -21.90 21.37 -1.12
C GLU A 49 -21.53 21.60 0.36
N GLN A 50 -20.28 22.00 0.63
CA GLN A 50 -19.82 22.43 1.96
C GLN A 50 -20.25 23.86 2.33
N GLY A 51 -21.00 24.56 1.45
CA GLY A 51 -21.54 25.89 1.71
C GLY A 51 -20.60 27.04 1.36
N VAL A 52 -19.53 26.81 0.62
CA VAL A 52 -18.64 27.88 0.12
C VAL A 52 -19.38 28.69 -0.95
N SER A 53 -19.35 30.04 -0.83
CA SER A 53 -20.01 30.93 -1.79
C SER A 53 -19.20 31.10 -3.08
N GLU A 54 -19.85 31.54 -4.16
CA GLU A 54 -19.18 31.77 -5.44
C GLU A 54 -18.12 32.88 -5.35
N GLU A 55 -18.36 33.93 -4.55
CA GLU A 55 -17.37 34.98 -4.32
C GLU A 55 -16.10 34.43 -3.65
N GLU A 56 -16.26 33.53 -2.67
CA GLU A 56 -15.13 32.91 -2.00
C GLU A 56 -14.42 31.89 -2.93
N LEU A 57 -15.17 31.17 -3.78
CA LEU A 57 -14.58 30.32 -4.82
C LEU A 57 -13.72 31.11 -5.81
N LEU A 58 -14.22 32.24 -6.32
CA LEU A 58 -13.46 33.10 -7.25
C LEU A 58 -12.26 33.77 -6.57
N LYS A 59 -12.32 34.01 -5.25
CA LYS A 59 -11.19 34.49 -4.47
C LYS A 59 -10.12 33.41 -4.25
N ASN A 60 -10.53 32.16 -4.02
CA ASN A 60 -9.64 31.02 -3.84
C ASN A 60 -9.03 30.53 -5.16
N TYR A 61 -9.74 30.73 -6.27
CA TYR A 61 -9.33 30.38 -7.62
C TYR A 61 -9.37 31.62 -8.54
N PRO A 62 -8.43 32.58 -8.38
CA PRO A 62 -8.46 33.87 -9.08
C PRO A 62 -8.29 33.78 -10.60
N GLU A 63 -7.91 32.62 -11.14
CA GLU A 63 -7.92 32.35 -12.58
C GLU A 63 -9.30 32.05 -13.17
N LEU A 64 -10.30 31.78 -12.31
CA LEU A 64 -11.67 31.52 -12.70
C LEU A 64 -12.46 32.82 -12.84
N ASN A 65 -13.51 32.79 -13.65
CA ASN A 65 -14.50 33.84 -13.74
C ASN A 65 -15.92 33.26 -13.59
N GLN A 66 -16.93 34.14 -13.63
CA GLN A 66 -18.32 33.73 -13.47
C GLN A 66 -18.78 32.73 -14.56
N GLU A 67 -18.36 32.92 -15.81
CA GLU A 67 -18.71 32.02 -16.92
C GLU A 67 -18.15 30.60 -16.70
N ASP A 68 -16.97 30.48 -16.06
CA ASP A 68 -16.38 29.20 -15.70
C ASP A 68 -17.22 28.46 -14.64
N LEU A 69 -17.70 29.17 -13.61
CA LEU A 69 -18.57 28.59 -12.58
C LEU A 69 -19.91 28.16 -13.19
N GLU A 70 -20.53 28.99 -14.02
CA GLU A 70 -21.77 28.66 -14.73
C GLU A 70 -21.61 27.41 -15.60
N ALA A 71 -20.47 27.28 -16.30
CA ALA A 71 -20.16 26.09 -17.08
C ALA A 71 -19.98 24.85 -16.17
N ALA A 72 -19.32 24.99 -15.02
CA ALA A 72 -19.14 23.90 -14.06
C ALA A 72 -20.48 23.41 -13.51
N TRP A 73 -21.38 24.32 -13.14
CA TRP A 73 -22.71 24.00 -12.63
C TRP A 73 -23.60 23.37 -13.70
N THR A 74 -23.52 23.86 -14.94
CA THR A 74 -24.21 23.26 -16.08
C THR A 74 -23.71 21.84 -16.34
N TYR A 75 -22.40 21.62 -16.24
CA TYR A 75 -21.83 20.27 -16.35
C TYR A 75 -22.32 19.36 -15.23
N TYR A 76 -22.26 19.80 -13.98
CA TYR A 76 -22.74 19.03 -12.83
C TYR A 76 -24.22 18.68 -12.96
N ALA A 77 -25.08 19.64 -13.35
CA ALA A 77 -26.51 19.40 -13.53
C ALA A 77 -26.81 18.26 -14.52
N ASN A 78 -25.96 18.11 -15.55
CA ASN A 78 -26.09 17.07 -16.56
C ASN A 78 -25.34 15.76 -16.23
N ASN A 79 -24.41 15.78 -15.26
CA ASN A 79 -23.52 14.66 -14.93
C ASN A 79 -23.45 14.41 -13.41
N LYS A 80 -24.57 14.57 -12.69
CA LYS A 80 -24.61 14.48 -11.22
C LYS A 80 -24.03 13.18 -10.67
N ALA A 81 -24.36 12.04 -11.28
CA ALA A 81 -23.88 10.73 -10.84
C ALA A 81 -22.35 10.60 -10.96
N GLU A 82 -21.77 11.05 -12.09
CA GLU A 82 -20.32 11.06 -12.30
C GLU A 82 -19.62 11.91 -11.23
N ILE A 83 -20.09 13.13 -11.02
CA ILE A 83 -19.46 14.05 -10.06
C ILE A 83 -19.62 13.56 -8.62
N ALA A 84 -20.79 13.04 -8.24
CA ALA A 84 -21.02 12.49 -6.90
C ALA A 84 -20.07 11.32 -6.62
N GLN A 85 -19.90 10.39 -7.57
CA GLN A 85 -18.95 9.28 -7.44
C GLN A 85 -17.50 9.78 -7.26
N ILE A 86 -17.09 10.82 -7.99
CA ILE A 86 -15.72 11.37 -7.86
C ILE A 86 -15.52 12.05 -6.50
N ILE A 87 -16.47 12.88 -6.06
CA ILE A 87 -16.38 13.57 -4.76
C ILE A 87 -16.26 12.56 -3.63
N GLU A 88 -17.09 11.52 -3.65
CA GLU A 88 -17.08 10.48 -2.63
C GLU A 88 -15.75 9.69 -2.65
N ALA A 89 -15.24 9.33 -3.83
CA ALA A 89 -13.95 8.64 -3.96
C ALA A 89 -12.77 9.48 -3.42
N GLU A 90 -12.76 10.79 -3.71
CA GLU A 90 -11.72 11.71 -3.21
C GLU A 90 -11.83 11.92 -1.69
N HIS A 91 -13.04 11.96 -1.14
CA HIS A 91 -13.26 11.99 0.30
C HIS A 91 -12.81 10.70 0.99
N SER A 92 -13.07 9.53 0.39
CA SER A 92 -12.61 8.24 0.94
C SER A 92 -11.09 8.18 1.00
N LYS A 93 -10.38 8.68 -0.03
CA LYS A 93 -8.92 8.80 -0.01
C LYS A 93 -8.43 9.72 1.10
N SER A 94 -9.11 10.86 1.30
CA SER A 94 -8.81 11.75 2.42
C SER A 94 -9.08 11.10 3.79
N LEU A 95 -10.08 10.23 3.90
CA LEU A 95 -10.41 9.53 5.13
C LEU A 95 -9.34 8.49 5.48
N TYR A 96 -8.83 7.75 4.49
CA TYR A 96 -7.71 6.83 4.67
C TYR A 96 -6.50 7.51 5.31
N ASP A 97 -6.12 8.70 4.81
CA ASP A 97 -4.96 9.44 5.31
C ASP A 97 -5.19 10.10 6.69
N SER A 98 -6.43 10.41 7.06
CA SER A 98 -6.76 11.20 8.25
C SER A 98 -7.30 10.39 9.44
N ASP A 99 -8.06 9.33 9.17
CA ASP A 99 -8.59 8.40 10.17
C ASP A 99 -8.76 7.00 9.55
N PHE A 100 -7.67 6.24 9.59
CA PHE A 100 -7.59 4.89 9.03
C PHE A 100 -8.66 3.94 9.60
N ASN A 101 -8.94 4.00 10.90
CA ASN A 101 -9.93 3.10 11.51
C ASN A 101 -11.34 3.39 10.98
N LEU A 102 -11.70 4.68 10.87
CA LEU A 102 -12.98 5.07 10.30
C LEU A 102 -13.08 4.69 8.82
N TRP A 103 -11.98 4.81 8.06
CA TRP A 103 -11.91 4.32 6.68
C TRP A 103 -12.15 2.80 6.59
N VAL A 104 -11.56 1.99 7.47
CA VAL A 104 -11.79 0.53 7.52
C VAL A 104 -13.27 0.23 7.82
N GLU A 105 -13.84 0.87 8.84
CA GLU A 105 -15.24 0.68 9.22
C GLU A 105 -16.20 1.02 8.06
N GLU A 106 -15.95 2.13 7.36
CA GLU A 106 -16.78 2.55 6.24
C GLU A 106 -16.62 1.63 5.03
N THR A 107 -15.40 1.22 4.70
CA THR A 107 -15.12 0.25 3.62
C THR A 107 -15.85 -1.08 3.89
N VAL A 108 -15.88 -1.55 5.14
CA VAL A 108 -16.64 -2.75 5.52
C VAL A 108 -18.14 -2.55 5.31
N LYS A 109 -18.71 -1.41 5.72
CA LYS A 109 -20.14 -1.11 5.51
C LYS A 109 -20.49 -1.10 4.01
N GLN A 110 -19.65 -0.46 3.19
CA GLN A 110 -19.85 -0.39 1.74
C GLN A 110 -19.82 -1.78 1.10
N LEU A 111 -18.85 -2.63 1.48
CA LEU A 111 -18.76 -4.03 1.03
C LEU A 111 -20.02 -4.84 1.43
N GLN A 112 -20.49 -4.70 2.67
CA GLN A 112 -21.69 -5.38 3.17
C GLN A 112 -22.95 -4.93 2.43
N ALA A 113 -23.07 -3.63 2.15
CA ALA A 113 -24.16 -3.05 1.38
C ALA A 113 -24.08 -3.37 -0.12
N LYS A 114 -22.99 -4.01 -0.58
CA LYS A 114 -22.68 -4.25 -2.00
C LYS A 114 -22.63 -2.96 -2.82
N ASN A 115 -22.27 -1.85 -2.17
CA ASN A 115 -22.13 -0.55 -2.82
C ASN A 115 -20.73 -0.42 -3.43
N TYR A 116 -20.45 -1.21 -4.46
CA TYR A 116 -19.12 -1.33 -5.06
C TYR A 116 -18.61 -0.05 -5.74
N GLU A 117 -19.53 0.86 -6.09
CA GLU A 117 -19.21 2.12 -6.76
C GLU A 117 -18.44 3.10 -5.86
N MET A 118 -18.61 2.97 -4.53
CA MET A 118 -18.04 3.91 -3.56
C MET A 118 -16.76 3.38 -2.90
N ILE A 119 -16.36 2.14 -3.20
CA ILE A 119 -15.17 1.53 -2.59
C ILE A 119 -13.91 2.19 -3.16
N ASP A 120 -13.05 2.65 -2.26
CA ASP A 120 -11.70 3.09 -2.58
C ASP A 120 -10.78 1.88 -2.84
N TRP A 121 -10.88 1.37 -4.06
CA TRP A 121 -10.18 0.16 -4.48
C TRP A 121 -8.66 0.28 -4.42
N ASP A 122 -8.10 1.47 -4.62
CA ASP A 122 -6.65 1.69 -4.61
C ASP A 122 -6.08 1.36 -3.21
N ASN A 123 -6.63 2.01 -2.18
CA ASN A 123 -6.22 1.82 -0.79
C ASN A 123 -6.59 0.42 -0.27
N LEU A 124 -7.76 -0.11 -0.64
CA LEU A 124 -8.15 -1.47 -0.24
C LEU A 124 -7.22 -2.55 -0.80
N ILE A 125 -6.82 -2.43 -2.07
CA ILE A 125 -5.88 -3.38 -2.70
C ILE A 125 -4.50 -3.28 -2.03
N GLU A 126 -4.04 -2.06 -1.74
CA GLU A 126 -2.77 -1.84 -1.05
C GLU A 126 -2.74 -2.52 0.31
N GLU A 127 -3.76 -2.31 1.13
CA GLU A 127 -3.88 -2.90 2.46
C GLU A 127 -3.94 -4.43 2.42
N VAL A 128 -4.75 -5.00 1.52
CA VAL A 128 -4.80 -6.47 1.35
C VAL A 128 -3.45 -7.03 0.88
N ALA A 129 -2.76 -6.33 -0.01
CA ALA A 129 -1.41 -6.71 -0.44
C ALA A 129 -0.39 -6.57 0.70
N ASP A 130 -0.54 -5.58 1.58
CA ASP A 130 0.31 -5.40 2.75
C ASP A 130 0.08 -6.42 3.85
N LEU A 131 -1.15 -6.93 4.04
CA LEU A 131 -1.41 -8.07 4.91
C LEU A 131 -0.56 -9.28 4.50
N SER A 132 -0.55 -9.65 3.22
CA SER A 132 0.27 -10.77 2.73
C SER A 132 1.78 -10.51 2.93
N ARG A 133 2.23 -9.27 2.72
CA ARG A 133 3.64 -8.89 2.93
C ARG A 133 4.04 -8.91 4.40
N SER A 134 3.16 -8.50 5.31
CA SER A 134 3.43 -8.43 6.74
C SER A 134 3.55 -9.82 7.37
N GLU A 135 2.66 -10.76 7.02
CA GLU A 135 2.78 -12.16 7.47
C GLU A 135 4.08 -12.82 7.01
N LYS A 136 4.47 -12.61 5.74
CA LYS A 136 5.76 -13.09 5.22
C LYS A 136 6.95 -12.52 5.99
N ARG A 137 6.92 -11.21 6.31
CA ARG A 137 7.97 -10.56 7.12
C ARG A 137 8.01 -11.11 8.55
N ALA A 138 6.85 -11.33 9.17
CA ALA A 138 6.74 -11.90 10.50
C ALA A 138 7.34 -13.30 10.55
N LEU A 139 6.96 -14.17 9.60
CA LEU A 139 7.52 -15.52 9.48
C LEU A 139 9.04 -15.51 9.33
N LYS A 140 9.57 -14.65 8.43
CA LYS A 140 11.02 -14.51 8.22
C LYS A 140 11.75 -14.08 9.49
N SER A 141 11.16 -13.15 10.25
CA SER A 141 11.71 -12.66 11.52
C SER A 141 11.76 -13.76 12.58
N LEU A 142 10.64 -14.45 12.80
CA LEU A 142 10.53 -15.56 13.75
C LEU A 142 11.52 -16.68 13.40
N LEU A 143 11.56 -17.08 12.13
CA LEU A 143 12.47 -18.13 11.66
C LEU A 143 13.93 -17.75 11.86
N THR A 144 14.31 -16.50 11.57
CA THR A 144 15.69 -16.03 11.81
C THR A 144 16.04 -16.11 13.29
N ARG A 145 15.15 -15.64 14.18
CA ARG A 145 15.37 -15.69 15.64
C ARG A 145 15.45 -17.12 16.18
N LEU A 146 14.62 -18.02 15.66
CA LEU A 146 14.70 -19.45 15.98
C LEU A 146 16.08 -20.01 15.62
N LEU A 147 16.53 -19.79 14.40
CA LEU A 147 17.83 -20.27 13.91
C LEU A 147 19.01 -19.64 14.68
N GLU A 148 18.90 -18.38 15.11
CA GLU A 148 19.89 -17.74 15.98
C GLU A 148 20.05 -18.51 17.29
N HIS A 149 18.94 -18.82 17.97
CA HIS A 149 18.99 -19.52 19.26
C HIS A 149 19.45 -20.97 19.12
N LEU A 150 19.06 -21.65 18.04
CA LEU A 150 19.57 -22.99 17.73
C LEU A 150 21.09 -22.96 17.53
N LEU A 151 21.64 -21.96 16.82
CA LEU A 151 23.08 -21.78 16.65
C LEU A 151 23.79 -21.40 17.96
N LEU A 152 23.17 -20.57 18.81
CA LEU A 152 23.72 -20.22 20.13
C LEU A 152 23.83 -21.46 21.02
N ILE A 153 22.76 -22.27 21.09
CA ILE A 153 22.80 -23.56 21.81
C ILE A 153 23.86 -24.45 21.19
N ALA A 154 23.91 -24.60 19.87
CA ALA A 154 24.79 -25.57 19.22
C ALA A 154 26.28 -25.28 19.35
N TYR A 155 26.68 -24.00 19.40
CA TYR A 155 28.09 -23.62 19.20
C TYR A 155 28.66 -22.65 20.24
N TRP A 156 27.85 -22.10 21.16
CA TRP A 156 28.35 -21.19 22.19
C TRP A 156 28.58 -21.88 23.54
N ASP A 157 29.48 -22.87 23.55
CA ASP A 157 29.72 -23.75 24.70
C ASP A 157 29.97 -23.01 26.02
N SER A 158 30.72 -21.92 26.00
CA SER A 158 31.06 -21.15 27.21
C SER A 158 29.85 -20.52 27.90
N GLU A 159 28.77 -20.24 27.17
CA GLU A 159 27.55 -19.60 27.67
C GLU A 159 26.36 -20.57 27.72
N ARG A 160 26.48 -21.73 27.07
CA ARG A 160 25.40 -22.72 26.91
C ARG A 160 24.83 -23.13 28.25
N ASP A 161 25.66 -23.59 29.19
CA ASP A 161 25.19 -24.15 30.46
C ASP A 161 24.37 -23.14 31.29
N TYR A 162 24.79 -21.87 31.29
CA TYR A 162 24.11 -20.82 32.04
C TYR A 162 22.80 -20.37 31.37
N ASN A 163 22.78 -20.29 30.04
CA ASN A 163 21.67 -19.71 29.29
C ASN A 163 20.70 -20.76 28.70
N LEU A 164 21.00 -22.06 28.79
CA LEU A 164 20.25 -23.13 28.11
C LEU A 164 18.74 -23.05 28.37
N GLY A 165 18.33 -22.89 29.63
CA GLY A 165 16.91 -22.82 29.98
C GLY A 165 16.20 -21.63 29.34
N HIS A 166 16.85 -20.45 29.29
CA HIS A 166 16.29 -19.27 28.64
C HIS A 166 16.23 -19.44 27.12
N TRP A 167 17.31 -19.90 26.49
CA TRP A 167 17.34 -20.10 25.03
C TRP A 167 16.38 -21.19 24.57
N ALA A 168 16.23 -22.27 25.33
CA ALA A 168 15.24 -23.31 25.05
C ALA A 168 13.80 -22.76 25.14
N GLY A 169 13.52 -21.90 26.14
CA GLY A 169 12.23 -21.21 26.24
C GLY A 169 11.94 -20.29 25.04
N GLU A 170 12.92 -19.50 24.61
CA GLU A 170 12.79 -18.66 23.41
C GLU A 170 12.57 -19.49 22.14
N ILE A 171 13.30 -20.60 21.98
CA ILE A 171 13.10 -21.54 20.87
C ILE A 171 11.67 -22.06 20.84
N GLN A 172 11.13 -22.49 21.99
CA GLN A 172 9.76 -22.98 22.06
C GLN A 172 8.75 -21.89 21.68
N ASN A 173 8.96 -20.65 22.15
CA ASN A 173 8.10 -19.53 21.78
C ASN A 173 8.11 -19.30 20.26
N PHE A 174 9.29 -19.24 19.62
CA PHE A 174 9.36 -19.05 18.18
C PHE A 174 8.75 -20.21 17.39
N ARG A 175 8.94 -21.45 17.84
CA ARG A 175 8.28 -22.63 17.24
C ARG A 175 6.77 -22.50 17.29
N ASN A 176 6.22 -22.18 18.47
CA ASN A 176 4.78 -22.00 18.65
C ASN A 176 4.25 -20.88 17.75
N ASP A 177 4.89 -19.71 17.74
CA ASP A 177 4.48 -18.57 16.92
C ASP A 177 4.52 -18.90 15.42
N ILE A 178 5.56 -19.62 14.96
CA ILE A 178 5.66 -20.08 13.56
C ILE A 178 4.56 -21.08 13.25
N LEU A 179 4.34 -22.08 14.10
CA LEU A 179 3.33 -23.12 13.88
C LEU A 179 1.92 -22.54 13.88
N GLU A 180 1.63 -21.58 14.77
CA GLU A 180 0.37 -20.84 14.80
C GLU A 180 0.16 -20.06 13.50
N LEU A 181 1.18 -19.30 13.06
CA LEU A 181 1.12 -18.56 11.80
C LEU A 181 0.90 -19.48 10.58
N LEU A 182 1.51 -20.67 10.57
CA LEU A 182 1.30 -21.66 9.49
C LEU A 182 -0.06 -22.37 9.59
N ALA A 183 -0.66 -22.41 10.77
CA ALA A 183 -1.99 -22.97 10.97
C ALA A 183 -3.08 -22.00 10.48
N THR A 184 -2.92 -20.70 10.76
CA THR A 184 -3.82 -19.64 10.29
C THR A 184 -3.62 -19.32 8.81
N SER A 185 -2.37 -19.42 8.31
CA SER A 185 -2.01 -19.12 6.92
C SER A 185 -1.20 -20.26 6.27
N PRO A 186 -1.83 -21.41 5.93
CA PRO A 186 -1.15 -22.59 5.37
C PRO A 186 -0.38 -22.34 4.07
N SER A 187 -0.79 -21.34 3.29
CA SER A 187 -0.10 -20.91 2.06
C SER A 187 1.30 -20.33 2.31
N LEU A 188 1.69 -20.08 3.56
CA LEU A 188 3.05 -19.66 3.91
C LEU A 188 4.05 -20.82 3.98
N LYS A 189 3.60 -22.10 3.99
CA LYS A 189 4.51 -23.26 4.05
C LYS A 189 5.53 -23.32 2.90
N PRO A 190 5.17 -23.09 1.62
CA PRO A 190 6.16 -23.02 0.55
C PRO A 190 7.17 -21.87 0.76
N TYR A 191 6.69 -20.73 1.25
CA TYR A 191 7.54 -19.57 1.50
C TYR A 191 8.52 -19.81 2.65
N LEU A 192 8.10 -20.53 3.72
CA LEU A 192 8.98 -20.97 4.80
C LEU A 192 10.20 -21.74 4.26
N ILE A 193 9.94 -22.71 3.36
CA ILE A 193 10.98 -23.54 2.74
C ILE A 193 11.88 -22.68 1.85
N GLU A 194 11.28 -21.80 1.04
CA GLU A 194 11.99 -20.88 0.15
C GLU A 194 13.00 -20.00 0.91
N VAL A 195 12.62 -19.45 2.06
CA VAL A 195 13.46 -18.48 2.80
C VAL A 195 14.34 -19.11 3.88
N PHE A 196 14.32 -20.43 4.05
CA PHE A 196 14.99 -21.07 5.18
C PHE A 196 16.51 -20.84 5.19
N ASP A 197 17.19 -21.07 4.06
CA ASP A 197 18.63 -20.84 3.96
C ASP A 197 18.99 -19.35 4.14
N ASP A 198 18.23 -18.46 3.51
CA ASP A 198 18.38 -17.01 3.69
C ASP A 198 18.31 -16.59 5.18
N CYS A 199 17.35 -17.14 5.92
CA CYS A 199 17.21 -16.90 7.36
C CYS A 199 18.38 -17.49 8.14
N TYR A 200 18.82 -18.70 7.78
CA TYR A 200 19.98 -19.34 8.38
C TYR A 200 21.25 -18.51 8.19
N GLN A 201 21.53 -18.01 6.98
CA GLN A 201 22.69 -17.16 6.71
C GLN A 201 22.65 -15.85 7.51
N ASN A 202 21.47 -15.26 7.70
CA ASN A 202 21.30 -14.06 8.52
C ASN A 202 21.52 -14.35 10.00
N ALA A 203 20.93 -15.43 10.52
CA ALA A 203 21.13 -15.90 11.88
C ALA A 203 22.62 -16.18 12.16
N ARG A 204 23.30 -16.87 11.23
CA ARG A 204 24.73 -17.16 11.30
C ARG A 204 25.57 -15.88 11.40
N LYS A 205 25.32 -14.89 10.53
CA LYS A 205 26.02 -13.59 10.59
C LYS A 205 25.81 -12.88 11.94
N PHE A 206 24.57 -12.91 12.44
CA PHE A 206 24.24 -12.32 13.73
C PHE A 206 24.99 -13.01 14.88
N VAL A 207 24.93 -14.34 14.95
CA VAL A 207 25.57 -15.13 16.01
C VAL A 207 27.09 -15.01 15.98
N ILE A 208 27.72 -15.03 14.80
CA ILE A 208 29.18 -14.75 14.67
C ILE A 208 29.54 -13.41 15.31
N LYS A 209 28.77 -12.36 15.00
CA LYS A 209 29.01 -11.02 15.55
C LYS A 209 28.75 -10.94 17.05
N LYS A 210 27.68 -11.60 17.53
CA LYS A 210 27.26 -11.61 18.94
C LYS A 210 28.26 -12.35 19.82
N THR A 211 28.66 -13.55 19.41
CA THR A 211 29.57 -14.42 20.18
C THR A 211 31.04 -14.03 20.04
N ARG A 212 31.40 -13.35 18.94
CA ARG A 212 32.79 -13.04 18.55
C ARG A 212 33.66 -14.28 18.34
N LEU A 213 33.06 -15.47 18.21
CA LEU A 213 33.77 -16.69 17.85
C LEU A 213 34.18 -16.68 16.38
N ALA A 214 35.15 -17.51 16.02
CA ALA A 214 35.64 -17.58 14.64
C ALA A 214 34.52 -18.06 13.69
N PRO A 215 34.34 -17.45 12.50
CA PRO A 215 33.27 -17.83 11.56
C PRO A 215 33.23 -19.32 11.18
N LYS A 216 34.39 -20.00 11.21
CA LYS A 216 34.52 -21.43 10.93
C LYS A 216 33.86 -22.35 11.96
N VAL A 217 33.56 -21.83 13.16
CA VAL A 217 32.83 -22.57 14.20
C VAL A 217 31.39 -22.82 13.76
N PHE A 218 30.81 -21.89 13.01
CA PHE A 218 29.43 -21.98 12.53
C PHE A 218 29.38 -22.50 11.09
N PRO A 219 28.76 -23.67 10.81
CA PRO A 219 28.68 -24.23 9.47
C PRO A 219 28.07 -23.27 8.45
N THR A 220 28.54 -23.32 7.21
CA THR A 220 27.94 -22.52 6.12
C THR A 220 26.59 -23.08 5.67
N GLU A 221 26.41 -24.39 5.76
CA GLU A 221 25.13 -25.06 5.50
C GLU A 221 24.26 -25.08 6.76
N ALA A 222 22.94 -25.14 6.59
CA ALA A 222 22.01 -25.22 7.71
C ALA A 222 22.23 -26.49 8.55
N ILE A 223 22.21 -26.33 9.87
CA ILE A 223 22.44 -27.42 10.83
C ILE A 223 21.23 -28.35 11.03
N ALA A 224 20.10 -28.00 10.42
CA ALA A 224 18.83 -28.69 10.54
C ALA A 224 18.00 -28.51 9.27
N THR A 225 17.13 -29.47 9.01
CA THR A 225 16.01 -29.29 8.08
C THR A 225 14.94 -28.36 8.68
N VAL A 226 14.00 -27.89 7.86
CA VAL A 226 12.85 -27.10 8.34
C VAL A 226 12.07 -27.89 9.39
N GLU A 227 11.85 -29.18 9.14
CA GLU A 227 11.12 -30.09 10.00
C GLU A 227 11.83 -30.24 11.35
N GLN A 228 13.15 -30.48 11.34
CA GLN A 228 13.94 -30.58 12.57
C GLN A 228 13.99 -29.26 13.35
N ALA A 229 14.15 -28.13 12.66
CA ALA A 229 14.20 -26.83 13.33
C ALA A 229 12.89 -26.52 14.08
N LEU A 230 11.74 -26.98 13.55
CA LEU A 230 10.41 -26.80 14.14
C LEU A 230 9.98 -27.94 15.08
N ASP A 231 10.75 -29.02 15.17
CA ASP A 231 10.47 -30.14 16.06
C ASP A 231 10.69 -29.74 17.53
N GLU A 232 9.61 -29.77 18.33
CA GLU A 232 9.61 -29.42 19.75
C GLU A 232 10.60 -30.26 20.56
N ASP A 233 10.78 -31.53 20.21
CA ASP A 233 11.64 -32.47 20.94
C ASP A 233 13.11 -32.40 20.51
N TRP A 234 13.44 -31.56 19.52
CA TRP A 234 14.79 -31.46 18.98
C TRP A 234 15.53 -30.23 19.48
N LEU A 235 16.77 -30.43 19.96
CA LEU A 235 17.76 -29.38 20.18
C LEU A 235 19.13 -29.85 19.67
N PRO A 236 19.97 -28.96 19.11
CA PRO A 236 21.29 -29.31 18.59
C PRO A 236 22.32 -29.42 19.72
N ILE A 237 22.08 -30.31 20.68
CA ILE A 237 22.97 -30.62 21.80
C ILE A 237 23.66 -31.95 21.47
N GLY A 238 24.64 -31.89 20.56
CA GLY A 238 25.52 -33.01 20.21
C GLY A 238 26.96 -32.55 20.27
N SER A 239 27.85 -33.40 20.79
CA SER A 239 29.29 -33.17 20.83
C SER A 239 29.82 -32.98 19.40
N HIS A 240 30.43 -31.83 19.12
CA HIS A 240 31.29 -31.66 17.95
C HIS A 240 32.56 -32.50 18.18
N GLU A 241 32.45 -33.81 17.97
CA GLU A 241 33.61 -34.72 17.86
C GLU A 241 34.39 -34.48 16.56
#